data_AF-A0A7C7EGQ8-F1
#
_entry.id   AF-A0A7C7EGQ8-F1
#
_cell.length_a   1.000
_cell.length_b   1.000
_cell.length_c   1.000
_cell.angle_alpha   90.00
_cell.angle_beta   90.00
_cell.angle_gamma   90.00
#
_symmetry.space_group_name_H-M   'P 1'
#
loop_
_entity.id
_entity.type
_entity.pdbx_description
1 polymer ?
#
loop_
_entity_poly.entity_id
_entity_poly.type
_entity_poly.pdbx_seq_one_letter_code
_entity_poly.pdbx_strand_id
1 'polypeptide(L)'
;MYPLYKIVIDDSETTGMEAISFVSMPAIESDFLKLNNNKKEPKLIVLEKEGEYKQILAGLALVPNKPMYRNNDGFEYYVYFEAQEIEKIRDKFHKSKLTDVVNLQHNSKDVVDAYLIESYIVNSEERLNEVKSQGIDDVVMGSWYVQYKIEDKEVFKKALDGELNGFSIEIRGNLIPDNNINFNK
;
A
#
# COMPACT_ATOMS: atom_id res chain seq x y z
N MET A 1 -16.15 -15.14 -16.52
CA MET A 1 -15.82 -14.97 -15.09
C MET A 1 -14.35 -15.30 -14.97
N TYR A 2 -13.53 -14.35 -14.53
CA TYR A 2 -12.09 -14.58 -14.38
C TYR A 2 -11.82 -15.41 -13.13
N PRO A 3 -10.83 -16.32 -13.13
CA PRO A 3 -10.43 -17.03 -11.94
C PRO A 3 -10.01 -16.06 -10.82
N LEU A 4 -10.26 -16.48 -9.58
CA LEU A 4 -9.88 -15.75 -8.39
C LEU A 4 -8.90 -16.58 -7.57
N TYR A 5 -7.85 -15.94 -7.09
CA TYR A 5 -6.87 -16.56 -6.23
C TYR A 5 -6.65 -15.75 -4.97
N LYS A 6 -6.56 -16.45 -3.85
CA LYS A 6 -5.96 -15.90 -2.64
C LYS A 6 -4.44 -15.99 -2.77
N ILE A 7 -3.74 -14.90 -2.48
CA ILE A 7 -2.28 -14.95 -2.29
C ILE A 7 -2.00 -15.31 -0.83
N VAL A 8 -1.14 -16.29 -0.59
CA VAL A 8 -0.62 -16.65 0.74
C VAL A 8 0.90 -16.74 0.73
N ILE A 9 1.54 -16.40 1.85
CA ILE A 9 2.96 -16.56 2.10
C ILE A 9 3.19 -17.62 3.19
N ASP A 10 4.37 -18.21 3.18
CA ASP A 10 4.85 -19.14 4.18
C ASP A 10 6.10 -18.58 4.87
N ASP A 11 6.70 -19.37 5.76
CA ASP A 11 7.90 -18.93 6.49
C ASP A 11 9.19 -19.16 5.69
N SER A 12 9.12 -19.67 4.45
CA SER A 12 10.28 -19.91 3.60
C SER A 12 10.80 -18.61 2.99
N GLU A 13 12.08 -18.56 2.63
CA GLU A 13 12.66 -17.39 1.93
C GLU A 13 12.15 -17.21 0.49
N THR A 14 11.32 -18.13 -0.02
CA THR A 14 10.81 -18.08 -1.41
C THR A 14 9.55 -17.27 -1.57
N THR A 15 8.84 -16.99 -0.47
CA THR A 15 7.64 -16.16 -0.43
C THR A 15 7.90 -14.93 0.44
N GLY A 16 7.14 -13.86 0.24
CA GLY A 16 7.29 -12.62 0.99
C GLY A 16 7.43 -11.41 0.10
N MET A 17 7.42 -10.26 0.75
CA MET A 17 7.52 -8.96 0.10
C MET A 17 8.98 -8.61 -0.17
N GLU A 18 9.24 -8.00 -1.31
CA GLU A 18 10.59 -7.62 -1.78
C GLU A 18 10.82 -6.10 -1.67
N ALA A 19 9.77 -5.28 -1.89
CA ALA A 19 9.85 -3.82 -1.83
C ALA A 19 8.47 -3.16 -1.66
N ILE A 20 8.47 -1.90 -1.22
CA ILE A 20 7.35 -0.96 -1.49
C ILE A 20 7.68 -0.15 -2.74
N SER A 21 6.66 0.07 -3.56
CA SER A 21 6.74 0.95 -4.71
C SER A 21 5.79 2.13 -4.57
N PHE A 22 6.25 3.33 -4.95
CA PHE A 22 5.36 4.47 -5.15
C PHE A 22 4.90 4.47 -6.60
N VAL A 23 3.59 4.47 -6.79
CA VAL A 23 2.98 4.24 -8.09
C VAL A 23 1.94 5.30 -8.41
N SER A 24 1.69 5.51 -9.70
CA SER A 24 0.66 6.44 -10.19
C SER A 24 -0.73 5.81 -10.16
N MET A 25 -0.81 4.48 -10.24
CA MET A 25 -2.04 3.68 -10.22
C MET A 25 -1.87 2.53 -9.22
N PRO A 26 -2.18 2.74 -7.93
CA PRO A 26 -2.09 1.69 -6.92
C PRO A 26 -3.04 0.54 -7.24
N ALA A 27 -2.55 -0.70 -7.14
CA ALA A 27 -3.34 -1.89 -7.47
C ALA A 27 -4.56 -2.06 -6.56
N ILE A 28 -4.50 -1.54 -5.34
CA ILE A 28 -5.60 -1.51 -4.38
C ILE A 28 -6.47 -0.25 -4.54
N GLU A 29 -6.30 0.57 -5.58
CA GLU A 29 -7.08 1.78 -5.84
C GLU A 29 -7.24 2.68 -4.59
N SER A 30 -6.17 2.76 -3.80
CA SER A 30 -6.06 3.56 -2.58
C SER A 30 -4.96 4.57 -2.79
N ASP A 31 -5.36 5.84 -2.93
CA ASP A 31 -4.39 6.91 -3.05
C ASP A 31 -3.75 7.21 -1.68
N PHE A 32 -2.59 7.86 -1.69
CA PHE A 32 -2.05 8.56 -0.54
C PHE A 32 -3.12 9.49 0.01
N LEU A 33 -2.97 9.79 1.30
CA LEU A 33 -3.70 10.84 1.98
C LEU A 33 -3.81 12.10 1.11
N LYS A 34 -5.02 12.41 0.63
CA LYS A 34 -5.27 13.40 -0.43
C LYS A 34 -4.68 14.76 -0.05
N LEU A 35 -3.66 15.18 -0.79
CA LEU A 35 -2.98 16.47 -0.71
C LEU A 35 -3.90 17.58 -1.28
N ASN A 36 -5.00 17.87 -0.59
CA ASN A 36 -6.11 18.65 -1.12
C ASN A 36 -5.95 20.14 -0.78
N ASN A 37 -5.52 20.96 -1.74
CA ASN A 37 -5.42 22.42 -1.59
C ASN A 37 -6.79 23.14 -1.41
N ASN A 38 -7.94 22.44 -1.50
CA ASN A 38 -9.25 23.09 -1.62
C ASN A 38 -10.38 22.54 -0.72
N LYS A 39 -10.11 21.63 0.22
CA LYS A 39 -11.12 21.22 1.22
C LYS A 39 -10.43 20.98 2.56
N LYS A 40 -10.99 21.60 3.62
CA LYS A 40 -10.64 21.47 5.04
C LYS A 40 -9.71 20.27 5.31
N GLU A 41 -8.43 20.61 5.43
CA GLU A 41 -7.23 19.77 5.36
C GLU A 41 -7.36 18.37 5.99
N PRO A 42 -6.97 17.28 5.31
CA PRO A 42 -6.32 16.17 5.99
C PRO A 42 -4.88 16.61 6.29
N LYS A 43 -4.69 17.09 7.53
CA LYS A 43 -3.40 17.52 8.08
C LYS A 43 -2.47 16.31 8.27
N LEU A 44 -1.76 15.87 7.24
CA LEU A 44 -0.55 15.03 7.39
C LEU A 44 0.45 15.15 6.22
N ILE A 45 0.41 16.27 5.49
CA ILE A 45 1.65 17.03 5.31
C ILE A 45 1.85 17.70 6.68
N VAL A 46 2.56 17.06 7.60
CA VAL A 46 2.70 17.68 8.92
C VAL A 46 3.54 18.95 8.74
N LEU A 47 2.90 20.12 8.76
CA LEU A 47 3.61 21.39 8.80
C LEU A 47 4.32 21.47 10.15
N GLU A 48 5.66 21.40 10.15
CA GLU A 48 6.45 21.79 11.33
C GLU A 48 6.40 23.31 11.54
N LYS A 49 6.11 24.04 10.44
CA LYS A 49 5.92 25.48 10.35
C LYS A 49 5.07 25.79 9.12
N GLU A 50 4.31 26.89 9.15
CA GLU A 50 3.51 27.37 8.02
C GLU A 50 4.39 27.47 6.75
N GLY A 51 4.04 26.70 5.70
CA GLY A 51 4.73 26.69 4.41
C GLY A 51 5.79 25.59 4.19
N GLU A 52 6.08 24.71 5.17
CA GLU A 52 7.10 23.65 5.03
C GLU A 52 6.51 22.23 5.18
N TYR A 53 6.68 21.40 4.15
CA TYR A 53 6.21 20.01 4.12
C TYR A 53 7.18 19.10 4.90
N LYS A 54 6.68 18.22 5.77
CA LYS A 54 7.51 17.19 6.45
C LYS A 54 8.03 16.07 5.55
N GLN A 55 7.73 16.08 4.25
CA GLN A 55 8.11 15.01 3.32
C GLN A 55 7.67 13.62 3.77
N ILE A 56 6.43 13.50 4.26
CA ILE A 56 5.85 12.22 4.68
C ILE A 56 4.73 11.87 3.70
N LEU A 57 4.74 10.64 3.19
CA LEU A 57 3.63 10.06 2.44
C LEU A 57 2.96 9.01 3.32
N ALA A 58 1.63 9.04 3.38
CA ALA A 58 0.80 8.20 4.25
C ALA A 58 -0.34 7.59 3.44
N GLY A 59 -0.73 6.35 3.74
CA GLY A 59 -1.66 5.60 2.91
C GLY A 59 -1.77 4.12 3.28
N LEU A 60 -2.57 3.38 2.52
CA LEU A 60 -2.68 1.93 2.67
C LEU A 60 -1.69 1.23 1.74
N ALA A 61 -0.97 0.23 2.27
CA ALA A 61 -0.17 -0.67 1.47
C ALA A 61 -1.00 -1.86 0.95
N LEU A 62 -1.96 -2.33 1.75
CA LEU A 62 -2.88 -3.42 1.40
C LEU A 62 -4.25 -3.22 2.04
N VAL A 63 -5.29 -3.69 1.33
CA VAL A 63 -6.69 -3.72 1.77
C VAL A 63 -7.20 -5.17 1.66
N PRO A 64 -7.76 -5.75 2.72
CA PRO A 64 -8.19 -7.15 2.70
C PRO A 64 -9.37 -7.35 1.76
N ASN A 65 -9.41 -8.52 1.13
CA ASN A 65 -10.47 -8.97 0.23
C ASN A 65 -10.72 -8.05 -0.97
N LYS A 66 -9.83 -7.09 -1.25
CA LYS A 66 -9.91 -6.24 -2.44
C LYS A 66 -9.36 -7.01 -3.65
N PRO A 67 -10.20 -7.33 -4.67
CA PRO A 67 -9.72 -8.02 -5.86
C PRO A 67 -8.83 -7.09 -6.68
N MET A 68 -7.67 -7.60 -7.08
CA MET A 68 -6.74 -6.89 -7.97
C MET A 68 -6.57 -7.69 -9.25
N TYR A 69 -6.84 -7.05 -10.38
CA TYR A 69 -6.70 -7.66 -11.70
C TYR A 69 -5.24 -7.94 -12.04
N ARG A 70 -4.98 -9.09 -12.69
CA ARG A 70 -3.68 -9.50 -13.21
C ARG A 70 -3.85 -10.06 -14.61
N ASN A 71 -2.87 -9.77 -15.46
CA ASN A 71 -2.73 -10.34 -16.79
C ASN A 71 -1.30 -10.87 -16.92
N ASN A 72 -1.16 -12.18 -17.05
CA ASN A 72 0.12 -12.82 -17.27
C ASN A 72 0.07 -13.56 -18.62
N ASP A 73 0.74 -13.01 -19.64
CA ASP A 73 0.78 -13.56 -21.00
C ASP A 73 -0.61 -13.91 -21.58
N GLY A 74 -1.61 -13.06 -21.33
CA GLY A 74 -2.98 -13.26 -21.80
C GLY A 74 -3.85 -14.12 -20.88
N PHE A 75 -3.30 -14.68 -19.81
CA PHE A 75 -4.09 -15.28 -18.74
C PHE A 75 -4.55 -14.19 -17.75
N GLU A 76 -5.84 -13.91 -17.77
CA GLU A 76 -6.48 -12.89 -16.95
C GLU A 76 -7.12 -13.51 -15.70
N TYR A 77 -6.82 -12.95 -14.53
CA TYR A 77 -7.31 -13.43 -13.25
C TYR A 77 -7.33 -12.30 -12.21
N TYR A 78 -8.02 -12.54 -11.09
CA TYR A 78 -7.96 -11.67 -9.92
C TYR A 78 -7.19 -12.33 -8.79
N VAL A 79 -6.52 -11.49 -8.01
CA VAL A 79 -5.88 -11.89 -6.75
C VAL A 79 -6.40 -11.03 -5.60
N TYR A 80 -6.36 -11.56 -4.38
CA TYR A 80 -6.63 -10.78 -3.17
C TYR A 80 -5.85 -11.34 -1.98
N PHE A 81 -5.82 -10.56 -0.89
CA PHE A 81 -5.23 -10.97 0.39
C PHE A 81 -6.30 -11.02 1.48
N GLU A 82 -6.27 -12.03 2.34
CA GLU A 82 -7.07 -12.04 3.57
C GLU A 82 -6.39 -11.19 4.65
N ALA A 83 -7.17 -10.65 5.60
CA ALA A 83 -6.64 -9.81 6.67
C ALA A 83 -5.51 -10.48 7.48
N GLN A 84 -5.66 -11.77 7.81
CA GLN A 84 -4.62 -12.54 8.51
C GLN A 84 -3.33 -12.67 7.68
N GLU A 85 -3.46 -12.72 6.36
CA GLU A 85 -2.32 -12.85 5.46
C GLU A 85 -1.59 -11.52 5.33
N ILE A 86 -2.32 -10.41 5.29
CA ILE A 86 -1.74 -9.06 5.33
C ILE A 86 -0.89 -8.88 6.58
N GLU A 87 -1.37 -9.32 7.75
CA GLU A 87 -0.61 -9.26 8.99
C GLU A 87 0.69 -10.08 8.91
N LYS A 88 0.61 -11.30 8.36
CA LYS A 88 1.79 -12.15 8.15
C LYS A 88 2.80 -11.50 7.20
N ILE A 89 2.33 -10.89 6.10
CA ILE A 89 3.15 -10.16 5.14
C ILE A 89 3.87 -9.00 5.81
N ARG A 90 3.15 -8.17 6.58
CA ARG A 90 3.72 -7.06 7.36
C ARG A 90 4.84 -7.58 8.25
N ASP A 91 4.58 -8.59 9.07
CA ASP A 91 5.55 -9.08 10.06
C ASP A 91 6.81 -9.62 9.41
N LYS A 92 6.65 -10.38 8.32
CA LYS A 92 7.78 -10.89 7.56
C LYS A 92 8.60 -9.77 6.92
N PHE A 93 7.95 -8.77 6.33
CA PHE A 93 8.61 -7.60 5.74
C PHE A 93 9.47 -6.84 6.76
N HIS A 94 8.96 -6.63 7.98
CA HIS A 94 9.71 -5.99 9.07
C HIS A 94 10.84 -6.89 9.58
N LYS A 95 10.58 -8.18 9.77
CA LYS A 95 11.58 -9.17 10.21
C LYS A 95 12.75 -9.27 9.23
N SER A 96 12.47 -9.18 7.93
CA SER A 96 13.48 -9.20 6.86
C SER A 96 14.22 -7.88 6.69
N LYS A 97 13.89 -6.82 7.45
CA LYS A 97 14.49 -5.49 7.37
C LYS A 97 14.44 -4.88 5.97
N LEU A 98 13.32 -5.09 5.27
CA LEU A 98 13.11 -4.56 3.92
C LEU A 98 12.35 -3.22 3.94
N THR A 99 12.16 -2.63 5.12
CA THR A 99 11.28 -1.47 5.34
C THR A 99 11.74 -0.18 4.68
N ASP A 100 12.99 -0.10 4.24
CA ASP A 100 13.61 1.00 3.48
C ASP A 100 13.91 0.61 2.01
N VAL A 101 13.49 -0.58 1.57
CA VAL A 101 13.59 -0.99 0.16
C VAL A 101 12.39 -0.41 -0.59
N VAL A 102 12.62 0.77 -1.17
CA VAL A 102 11.60 1.57 -1.86
C VAL A 102 12.01 1.87 -3.29
N ASN A 103 11.07 1.78 -4.23
CA ASN A 103 11.28 2.14 -5.63
C ASN A 103 10.07 2.86 -6.25
N LEU A 104 10.16 3.21 -7.53
CA LEU A 104 9.07 3.77 -8.32
C LEU A 104 8.54 2.75 -9.33
N GLN A 105 7.22 2.70 -9.50
CA GLN A 105 6.55 1.98 -10.61
C GLN A 105 6.99 0.52 -10.81
N HIS A 106 7.27 -0.19 -9.72
CA HIS A 106 7.79 -1.56 -9.70
C HIS A 106 9.12 -1.75 -10.49
N ASN A 107 9.94 -0.71 -10.58
CA ASN A 107 11.25 -0.76 -11.22
C ASN A 107 12.36 -0.71 -10.15
N SER A 108 13.00 -1.85 -9.90
CA SER A 108 14.09 -1.97 -8.91
C SER A 108 15.33 -1.11 -9.20
N LYS A 109 15.45 -0.52 -10.39
CA LYS A 109 16.50 0.46 -10.71
C LYS A 109 16.17 1.88 -10.28
N ASP A 110 14.88 2.19 -10.10
CA ASP A 110 14.40 3.52 -9.71
C ASP A 110 14.23 3.58 -8.18
N VAL A 111 15.33 3.38 -7.47
CA VAL A 111 15.38 3.37 -5.99
C VAL A 111 15.05 4.75 -5.43
N VAL A 112 14.25 4.78 -4.37
CA VAL A 112 13.88 6.01 -3.65
C VAL A 112 14.54 6.02 -2.29
N ASP A 113 15.21 7.12 -1.94
CA ASP A 113 15.68 7.36 -0.57
C ASP A 113 14.49 7.72 0.33
N ALA A 114 13.92 6.70 0.97
CA ALA A 114 12.80 6.80 1.86
C ALA A 114 12.81 5.67 2.90
N TYR A 115 12.27 5.94 4.07
CA TYR A 115 12.21 4.96 5.16
C TYR A 115 10.87 5.00 5.88
N LEU A 116 10.43 3.82 6.30
CA LEU A 116 9.19 3.62 7.06
C LEU A 116 9.30 4.28 8.44
N ILE A 117 8.31 5.09 8.80
CA ILE A 117 8.23 5.74 10.12
C ILE A 117 7.01 5.29 10.93
N GLU A 118 5.97 4.79 10.26
CA GLU A 118 4.77 4.26 10.91
C GLU A 118 4.19 3.10 10.09
N SER A 119 3.76 2.05 10.78
CA SER A 119 3.19 0.85 10.16
C SER A 119 2.30 0.11 11.16
N TYR A 120 1.05 -0.11 10.80
CA TYR A 120 0.12 -0.87 11.62
C TYR A 120 -1.01 -1.52 10.82
N ILE A 121 -1.59 -2.58 11.39
CA ILE A 121 -2.86 -3.14 10.91
C ILE A 121 -4.00 -2.39 11.59
N VAL A 122 -4.98 -1.98 10.79
CA VAL A 122 -6.23 -1.38 11.26
C VAL A 122 -7.06 -2.47 11.93
N ASN A 123 -6.94 -2.59 13.26
CA ASN A 123 -7.51 -3.69 14.04
C ASN A 123 -8.45 -3.19 15.16
N SER A 124 -8.80 -1.91 15.16
CA SER A 124 -9.76 -1.31 16.07
C SER A 124 -10.57 -0.24 15.36
N GLU A 125 -11.76 0.04 15.89
CA GLU A 125 -12.63 1.12 15.41
C GLU A 125 -11.96 2.50 15.55
N GLU A 126 -11.11 2.68 16.57
CA GLU A 126 -10.32 3.90 16.75
C GLU A 126 -9.36 4.13 15.57
N ARG A 127 -8.55 3.13 15.22
CA ARG A 127 -7.64 3.20 14.07
C ARG A 127 -8.39 3.37 12.76
N LEU A 128 -9.53 2.71 12.61
CA LEU A 128 -10.36 2.85 11.43
C LEU A 128 -10.84 4.29 11.25
N ASN A 129 -11.34 4.90 12.32
CA ASN A 129 -11.80 6.29 12.31
C ASN A 129 -10.66 7.29 12.16
N GLU A 130 -9.48 7.00 12.72
CA GLU A 130 -8.28 7.80 12.52
C GLU A 130 -7.89 7.87 11.04
N VAL A 131 -7.77 6.72 10.37
CA VAL A 131 -7.40 6.65 8.94
C VAL A 131 -8.48 7.27 8.04
N LYS A 132 -9.77 7.12 8.38
CA LYS A 132 -10.85 7.81 7.65
C LYS A 132 -10.82 9.32 7.84
N SER A 133 -10.54 9.82 9.06
CA SER A 133 -10.47 11.27 9.33
C SER A 133 -9.36 11.95 8.54
N GLN A 134 -8.37 11.16 8.14
CA GLN A 134 -7.26 11.49 7.26
C GLN A 134 -7.64 11.52 5.76
N GLY A 135 -8.86 11.16 5.37
CA GLY A 135 -9.34 11.21 3.98
C GLY A 135 -9.05 9.97 3.14
N ILE A 136 -8.69 8.86 3.78
CA ILE A 136 -8.53 7.53 3.17
C ILE A 136 -9.84 6.76 3.44
N ASP A 137 -10.82 6.92 2.54
CA ASP A 137 -12.18 6.40 2.75
C ASP A 137 -12.31 4.89 2.49
N ASP A 138 -11.36 4.31 1.75
CA ASP A 138 -11.35 2.91 1.34
C ASP A 138 -10.75 1.96 2.39
N VAL A 139 -10.31 2.50 3.54
CA VAL A 139 -9.83 1.72 4.67
C VAL A 139 -10.94 0.84 5.27
N VAL A 140 -10.57 -0.41 5.55
CA VAL A 140 -11.40 -1.37 6.32
C VAL A 140 -10.57 -2.07 7.40
N MET A 141 -11.25 -2.75 8.33
CA MET A 141 -10.57 -3.60 9.32
C MET A 141 -9.69 -4.65 8.63
N GLY A 142 -8.45 -4.79 9.09
CA GLY A 142 -7.42 -5.64 8.51
C GLY A 142 -6.56 -4.96 7.44
N SER A 143 -6.85 -3.70 7.06
CA SER A 143 -5.99 -2.95 6.14
C SER A 143 -4.63 -2.67 6.78
N TRP A 144 -3.58 -2.61 5.96
CA TRP A 144 -2.24 -2.24 6.38
C TRP A 144 -1.97 -0.79 6.02
N TYR A 145 -1.86 0.05 7.05
CA TYR A 145 -1.51 1.45 6.93
C TYR A 145 0.00 1.64 7.12
N VAL A 146 0.59 2.51 6.30
CA VAL A 146 2.01 2.87 6.36
C VAL A 146 2.23 4.36 6.19
N GLN A 147 3.32 4.86 6.79
CA GLN A 147 3.89 6.17 6.49
C GLN A 147 5.38 6.05 6.19
N TYR A 148 5.80 6.72 5.13
CA TYR A 148 7.19 6.81 4.70
C TYR A 148 7.67 8.26 4.78
N LYS A 149 8.83 8.46 5.41
CA LYS A 149 9.60 9.69 5.28
C LYS A 149 10.41 9.61 3.98
N ILE A 150 10.30 10.64 3.16
CA ILE A 150 10.94 10.73 1.84
C ILE A 150 12.09 11.72 1.93
N GLU A 151 13.32 11.26 1.75
CA GLU A 151 14.51 12.12 1.69
C GLU A 151 14.71 12.65 0.25
N ASP A 152 14.26 11.90 -0.76
CA ASP A 152 14.23 12.34 -2.16
C ASP A 152 13.17 13.43 -2.40
N LYS A 153 13.64 14.67 -2.53
CA LYS A 153 12.80 15.86 -2.75
C LYS A 153 12.07 15.84 -4.10
N GLU A 154 12.67 15.27 -5.13
CA GLU A 154 12.05 15.21 -6.46
C GLU A 154 10.91 14.18 -6.47
N VAL A 155 11.11 13.03 -5.83
CA VAL A 155 10.04 12.04 -5.64
C VAL A 155 8.92 12.61 -4.80
N PHE A 156 9.23 13.32 -3.71
CA PHE A 156 8.22 13.98 -2.91
C PHE A 156 7.43 15.02 -3.72
N LYS A 157 8.11 15.83 -4.54
CA LYS A 157 7.45 16.78 -5.44
C LYS A 157 6.51 16.09 -6.44
N LYS A 158 6.93 14.97 -7.05
CA LYS A 158 6.06 14.18 -7.93
C LYS A 158 4.80 13.69 -7.24
N ALA A 159 4.90 13.29 -5.97
CA ALA A 159 3.72 12.95 -5.17
C ALA A 159 2.82 14.17 -4.92
N LEU A 160 3.40 15.35 -4.63
CA LEU A 160 2.64 16.60 -4.50
C LEU A 160 1.90 16.98 -5.79
N ASP A 161 2.51 16.74 -6.94
CA ASP A 161 1.95 17.06 -8.25
C ASP A 161 0.91 16.01 -8.73
N GLY A 162 0.70 14.92 -7.96
CA GLY A 162 -0.23 13.84 -8.31
C GLY A 162 0.29 12.89 -9.40
N GLU A 163 1.60 12.90 -9.66
CA GLU A 163 2.24 11.92 -10.56
C GLU A 163 2.45 10.57 -9.86
N LEU A 164 2.59 10.58 -8.53
CA LEU A 164 2.63 9.41 -7.67
C LEU A 164 1.47 9.48 -6.70
N ASN A 165 0.58 8.51 -6.78
CA ASN A 165 -0.71 8.56 -6.11
C ASN A 165 -0.85 7.56 -4.99
N GLY A 166 -0.07 6.48 -4.89
CA GLY A 166 -0.26 5.50 -3.82
C GLY A 166 0.90 4.54 -3.61
N PHE A 167 0.76 3.70 -2.59
CA PHE A 167 1.67 2.58 -2.34
C PHE A 167 1.25 1.34 -3.13
N SER A 168 2.24 0.54 -3.50
CA SER A 168 2.06 -0.81 -4.01
C SER A 168 3.13 -1.71 -3.43
N ILE A 169 2.86 -3.01 -3.34
CA ILE A 169 3.82 -3.98 -2.83
C ILE A 169 4.38 -4.86 -3.95
N GLU A 170 5.66 -5.18 -3.89
CA GLU A 170 6.26 -6.26 -4.66
C GLU A 170 6.32 -7.50 -3.81
N ILE A 171 5.69 -8.58 -4.24
CA ILE A 171 5.51 -9.77 -3.41
C ILE A 171 5.52 -11.06 -4.23
N ARG A 172 6.18 -12.08 -3.67
CA ARG A 172 6.07 -13.46 -4.12
C ARG A 172 5.19 -14.23 -3.14
N GLY A 173 4.13 -14.84 -3.65
CA GLY A 173 3.23 -15.64 -2.83
C GLY A 173 2.63 -16.78 -3.63
N ASN A 174 2.12 -17.77 -2.90
CA ASN A 174 1.44 -18.92 -3.47
C ASN A 174 0.00 -18.52 -3.82
N LEU A 175 -0.44 -18.89 -5.03
CA LEU A 175 -1.82 -18.68 -5.47
C LEU A 175 -2.68 -19.87 -5.08
N ILE A 176 -3.65 -19.65 -4.20
CA ILE A 176 -4.64 -20.64 -3.80
C ILE A 176 -5.94 -20.33 -4.53
N PRO A 177 -6.46 -21.22 -5.40
CA PRO A 177 -7.73 -21.00 -6.07
C PRO A 177 -8.86 -20.79 -5.06
N ASP A 178 -9.64 -19.74 -5.26
CA ASP A 178 -10.85 -19.50 -4.47
C ASP A 178 -12.09 -19.65 -5.35
N ASN A 179 -12.84 -20.73 -5.10
CA ASN A 179 -14.06 -21.07 -5.84
C ASN A 179 -15.32 -20.50 -5.16
N ASN A 180 -15.19 -19.82 -4.01
CA ASN A 180 -16.30 -19.48 -3.13
C ASN A 180 -16.78 -18.03 -3.26
N ILE A 181 -16.10 -17.17 -4.04
CA ILE A 181 -16.48 -15.76 -4.15
C ILE A 181 -16.93 -15.39 -5.57
N ASN A 182 -18.24 -15.13 -5.70
CA ASN A 182 -18.81 -14.41 -6.83
C ASN A 182 -18.54 -12.90 -6.65
N PHE A 183 -17.39 -12.39 -7.10
CA PHE A 183 -17.11 -10.94 -7.10
C PHE A 183 -17.91 -10.12 -8.14
N ASN A 184 -18.97 -10.72 -8.72
CA ASN A 184 -19.89 -10.03 -9.63
C ASN A 184 -21.31 -10.03 -9.05
N LYS A 185 -21.54 -9.19 -8.04
CA LYS A 185 -22.85 -8.57 -7.77
C LYS A 185 -22.65 -7.17 -7.20
#